data_AF-A0A1H0L2J2-F1
#
_entry.id   AF-A0A1H0L2J2-F1
#
_cell.length_a   1.000
_cell.length_b   1.000
_cell.length_c   1.000
_cell.angle_alpha   90.00
_cell.angle_beta   90.00
_cell.angle_gamma   90.00
#
_symmetry.space_group_name_H-M   'P 1'
#
loop_
_entity.id
_entity.type
_entity.pdbx_description
1 polymer ?
#
loop_
_entity_poly.entity_id
_entity_poly.type
_entity_poly.pdbx_seq_one_letter_code
_entity_poly.pdbx_strand_id
1 'polypeptide(L)' 'MAHTCKSCGAVADHPGHLCDPIVEKLSCSYCGEKDVSVTHVCKAKLEAMKYSCGSCGRIAAKDEELCKPEEIG' A
#
# COMPACT_ATOMS: atom_id res chain seq x y z
N MET A 1 6.37 2.40 -14.49
CA MET A 1 6.54 1.09 -15.14
C MET A 1 5.27 0.79 -15.92
N ALA A 2 5.34 0.18 -17.10
CA ALA A 2 4.15 -0.24 -17.84
C ALA A 2 3.64 -1.57 -17.26
N HIS A 3 2.35 -1.62 -16.97
CA HIS A 3 1.63 -2.81 -16.52
C HIS A 3 0.94 -3.46 -17.70
N THR A 4 0.91 -4.79 -17.75
CA THR A 4 0.32 -5.55 -18.86
C THR A 4 -0.93 -6.29 -18.40
N CYS A 5 -1.98 -6.22 -19.20
CA CYS A 5 -3.19 -7.01 -19.02
C CYS A 5 -2.90 -8.45 -19.43
N LYS A 6 -3.13 -9.39 -18.52
CA LYS A 6 -2.94 -10.83 -18.79
C LYS A 6 -3.94 -11.37 -19.81
N SER A 7 -5.16 -10.84 -19.83
CA SER A 7 -6.25 -11.35 -20.67
C SER A 7 -6.18 -10.85 -22.12
N CYS A 8 -5.80 -9.59 -22.35
CA CYS A 8 -5.81 -9.00 -23.70
C CYS A 8 -4.46 -8.41 -24.17
N GLY A 9 -3.42 -8.43 -23.33
CA GLY A 9 -2.09 -7.92 -23.69
C GLY A 9 -1.95 -6.39 -23.72
N ALA A 10 -3.01 -5.64 -23.41
CA ALA A 10 -2.96 -4.18 -23.33
C ALA A 10 -1.95 -3.71 -22.27
N VAL A 11 -1.27 -2.60 -22.53
CA VAL A 11 -0.31 -1.98 -21.61
C VAL A 11 -0.83 -0.63 -21.11
N ALA A 12 -0.66 -0.37 -19.82
CA ALA A 12 -1.04 0.89 -19.20
C ALA A 12 -0.03 1.30 -18.12
N ASP A 13 0.04 2.59 -17.85
CA ASP A 13 0.85 3.17 -16.77
C ASP A 13 0.35 2.83 -15.36
N HIS A 14 -0.91 2.41 -15.20
CA HIS A 14 -1.49 2.00 -13.91
C HIS A 14 -2.25 0.65 -14.05
N PRO A 15 -2.06 -0.32 -13.14
CA PRO A 15 -2.77 -1.60 -13.20
C PRO A 15 -4.30 -1.46 -13.11
N GLY A 16 -4.81 -0.43 -12.43
CA GLY A 16 -6.24 -0.16 -12.32
C GLY A 16 -6.92 0.24 -13.63
N HIS A 17 -6.16 0.53 -14.69
CA HIS A 17 -6.67 0.85 -16.02
C HIS A 17 -6.76 -0.39 -16.93
N LEU A 18 -6.38 -1.57 -16.42
CA LEU A 18 -6.36 -2.82 -17.16
C LEU A 18 -7.52 -3.71 -16.74
N CYS A 19 -8.07 -4.47 -17.69
CA CYS A 19 -9.18 -5.39 -17.44
C CYS A 19 -8.79 -6.56 -16.51
N ASP A 20 -7.56 -7.08 -16.66
CA ASP A 20 -6.99 -8.16 -15.85
C ASP A 20 -5.48 -7.91 -15.64
N PRO A 21 -5.10 -6.98 -14.75
CA PRO A 21 -3.70 -6.64 -14.54
C PRO A 21 -2.93 -7.80 -13.90
N ILE A 22 -1.69 -8.03 -14.37
CA ILE A 22 -0.75 -8.87 -13.63
C ILE A 22 -0.31 -8.08 -12.39
N VAL A 23 -0.86 -8.43 -11.23
CA VAL A 23 -0.48 -7.87 -9.94
C VAL A 23 0.38 -8.86 -9.17
N GLU A 24 1.49 -8.38 -8.63
CA GLU A 24 2.27 -9.16 -7.69
C GLU A 24 1.47 -9.34 -6.40
N LYS A 25 1.29 -10.61 -6.03
CA LYS A 25 0.56 -11.05 -4.85
C LYS A 25 1.54 -11.02 -3.68
N LEU A 26 1.39 -10.05 -2.81
CA LEU A 26 2.25 -9.88 -1.64
C LEU A 26 1.66 -10.63 -0.43
N SER A 27 2.51 -10.85 0.58
CA SER A 27 2.07 -11.37 1.88
C SER A 27 2.17 -10.26 2.92
N CYS A 28 1.09 -10.05 3.66
CA CYS A 28 1.01 -9.00 4.67
C CYS A 28 1.62 -9.49 5.98
N SER A 29 2.73 -8.89 6.41
CA SER A 29 3.37 -9.24 7.69
C SER A 29 2.56 -8.83 8.93
N TYR A 30 1.52 -8.00 8.78
CA TYR A 30 0.71 -7.53 9.91
C TYR A 30 -0.47 -8.45 10.23
N CYS A 31 -1.21 -8.92 9.21
CA CYS A 31 -2.35 -9.82 9.40
C CYS A 31 -2.10 -11.26 8.93
N GLY A 32 -0.98 -11.53 8.26
CA GLY A 32 -0.65 -12.86 7.73
C GLY A 32 -1.37 -13.22 6.43
N GLU A 33 -2.21 -12.33 5.89
CA GLU A 33 -2.92 -12.55 4.64
C GLU A 33 -1.93 -12.68 3.48
N LYS A 34 -2.08 -13.74 2.70
CA LYS A 34 -1.36 -13.94 1.44
C LYS A 34 -2.22 -13.39 0.32
N ASP A 35 -1.62 -13.00 -0.80
CA ASP A 35 -2.36 -12.51 -1.97
C ASP A 35 -2.92 -11.08 -1.80
N VAL A 36 -2.20 -10.24 -1.05
CA VAL A 36 -2.58 -8.84 -0.85
C VAL A 36 -1.96 -7.92 -1.90
N SER A 37 -2.64 -6.82 -2.22
CA SER A 37 -2.08 -5.77 -3.09
C SER A 37 -1.01 -4.95 -2.36
N VAL A 38 -0.15 -4.24 -3.12
CA VAL A 38 0.80 -3.24 -2.59
C VAL A 38 0.12 -2.14 -1.75
N THR A 39 -1.17 -1.89 -1.99
CA THR A 39 -2.00 -0.88 -1.31
C THR A 39 -2.81 -1.45 -0.15
N HIS A 40 -2.63 -2.73 0.20
CA HIS A 40 -3.38 -3.36 1.27
C HIS A 40 -3.07 -2.71 2.63
N VAL A 41 -4.13 -2.28 3.31
CA VAL A 41 -4.09 -1.77 4.68
C VAL A 41 -5.07 -2.59 5.51
N CYS A 42 -4.57 -3.56 6.27
CA CYS A 42 -5.38 -4.31 7.23
C CYS A 42 -5.59 -3.52 8.51
N LYS A 43 -6.58 -3.94 9.31
CA LYS A 43 -6.87 -3.35 10.62
C LYS A 43 -5.63 -3.33 11.53
N ALA A 44 -4.90 -4.46 11.60
CA ALA A 44 -3.67 -4.54 12.40
C ALA A 44 -2.59 -3.53 11.95
N LYS A 45 -2.48 -3.25 10.64
CA LYS A 45 -1.55 -2.25 10.12
C LYS A 45 -2.00 -0.82 10.45
N LEU A 46 -3.32 -0.56 10.39
CA LEU A 46 -3.92 0.71 10.83
C LEU A 46 -3.74 0.93 12.33
N GLU A 47 -3.96 -0.08 13.16
CA GLU A 47 -3.76 0.00 14.61
C GLU A 47 -2.28 0.14 15.00
N ALA A 48 -1.37 -0.33 14.14
CA ALA A 48 0.05 -0.10 14.30
C ALA A 48 0.48 1.33 13.90
N MET A 49 -0.34 2.09 13.16
CA MET A 49 -0.03 3.48 12.80
C MET A 49 -0.24 4.38 14.01
N LYS A 50 0.86 4.73 14.66
CA LYS A 50 0.87 5.58 15.86
C LYS A 50 1.34 6.99 15.57
N TYR A 51 1.80 7.29 14.37
CA TYR A 51 2.38 8.58 14.03
C TYR A 51 1.72 9.16 12.78
N SER A 52 1.51 10.46 12.81
CA SER A 52 1.07 11.29 11.70
C SER A 52 2.13 12.35 11.41
N CYS A 53 2.26 12.78 10.16
CA CYS A 53 3.21 13.81 9.79
C CYS A 53 2.54 15.17 9.88
N GLY A 54 3.00 16.04 10.78
CA GLY A 54 2.42 17.37 10.97
C GLY A 54 2.54 18.30 9.76
N SER A 55 3.42 17.98 8.80
CA SER A 55 3.62 18.81 7.60
C SER A 55 2.87 18.31 6.36
N CYS A 56 2.63 17.01 6.21
CA CYS A 56 2.03 16.44 5.00
C CYS A 56 0.87 15.47 5.25
N GLY A 57 0.53 15.18 6.51
CA GLY A 57 -0.60 14.33 6.88
C GLY A 57 -0.39 12.82 6.66
N ARG A 58 0.80 12.38 6.23
CA ARG A 58 1.10 10.94 6.08
C ARG A 58 1.11 10.26 7.44
N ILE A 59 0.56 9.05 7.52
CA ILE A 59 0.56 8.23 8.74
C ILE A 59 1.52 7.04 8.60
N ALA A 60 2.17 6.68 9.69
CA ALA A 60 3.14 5.57 9.74
C ALA A 60 3.14 4.88 11.11
N ALA A 61 3.71 3.67 11.12
CA ALA A 61 3.86 2.89 12.34
C ALA A 61 5.07 3.32 13.18
N LYS A 62 6.05 3.97 12.57
CA LYS A 62 7.27 4.49 13.22
C LYS A 62 7.48 5.95 12.85
N ASP A 63 8.06 6.70 13.77
CA ASP A 63 8.38 8.12 13.59
C ASP A 63 9.44 8.34 12.50
N GLU A 64 10.41 7.42 12.39
CA GLU A 64 11.49 7.42 11.40
C GLU A 64 11.01 7.41 9.94
N GLU A 65 9.76 6.99 9.69
CA GLU A 65 9.16 6.94 8.36
C GLU A 65 8.52 8.28 7.92
N LEU A 66 8.57 9.30 8.78
CA LEU A 66 7.91 10.59 8.57
C LEU A 66 8.88 11.77 8.63
N CYS A 67 8.57 12.82 7.87
CA CYS A 67 9.39 14.05 7.86
C CYS A 67 9.28 14.83 9.18
N LYS A 68 8.08 14.86 9.76
CA LYS A 68 7.76 15.55 11.01
C LYS A 68 6.75 14.72 11.82
N PRO A 69 7.20 13.67 12.52
CA PRO A 69 6.32 12.74 13.22
C PRO A 69 5.64 13.40 14.44
N GLU A 70 4.34 13.15 14.56
CA GLU A 70 3.47 13.52 15.69
C GLU A 70 2.65 12.30 16.08
N GLU A 71 2.62 11.96 17.37
CA GLU A 71 1.86 10.80 17.84
C GLU A 71 0.35 11.00 17.67
N ILE A 72 -0.31 10.01 17.08
CA ILE A 72 -1.77 9.90 16.97
C ILE A 72 -2.24 9.22 18.24
N GLY A 73 -2.75 10.01 19.19
CA GLY A 73 -3.31 9.56 20.47
C GLY A 73 -4.78 9.22 20.38
#